data_AF-S9PE00-F1
#
_entry.id   AF-S9PE00-F1
#
_cell.length_a   1.000
_cell.length_b   1.000
_cell.length_c   1.000
_cell.angle_alpha   90.00
_cell.angle_beta   90.00
_cell.angle_gamma   90.00
#
_symmetry.space_group_name_H-M   'P 1'
#
loop_
_entity.id
_entity.type
_entity.pdbx_description
1 polymer ?
#
loop_
_entity_poly.entity_id
_entity_poly.type
_entity_poly.pdbx_seq_one_letter_code
_entity_poly.pdbx_strand_id
1 'polypeptide(L)'
;MQGRNRTDLGKEVIEDLGFSQMMWNEKKDPTHLSISCGGYSPWGGPNSCLLNPPRAGPVRERLLRAPVLTEVLTSMATAWDPDFAMASSTEMVRLVEKRQPEVRVGWLTYLSRRLGTLPPLPAPVRIEPVGTLGWLLALSPEPMTASNPEHVAFTARVRELLDRAGLIERPEPEPTSD
;
A
#
# COMPACT_ATOMS: atom_id res chain seq x y z
N MET A 1 -20.12 -20.16 -0.66
CA MET A 1 -18.68 -19.90 -0.83
C MET A 1 -18.17 -19.09 0.36
N GLN A 2 -17.00 -19.46 0.92
CA GLN A 2 -16.32 -18.73 1.99
C GLN A 2 -15.75 -17.41 1.45
N GLY A 3 -15.60 -16.38 2.29
CA GLY A 3 -14.97 -15.10 1.92
C GLY A 3 -15.87 -14.03 1.29
N ARG A 4 -17.19 -14.16 1.37
CA ARG A 4 -18.13 -13.08 0.98
C ARG A 4 -18.66 -12.37 2.22
N ASN A 5 -18.76 -11.04 2.15
CA ASN A 5 -19.39 -10.21 3.17
C ASN A 5 -20.90 -10.48 3.22
N ARG A 6 -21.48 -10.44 4.42
CA ARG A 6 -22.88 -10.76 4.65
C ARG A 6 -23.53 -9.80 5.64
N THR A 7 -24.83 -9.58 5.49
CA THR A 7 -25.64 -8.82 6.44
C THR A 7 -25.64 -9.49 7.81
N ASP A 8 -25.73 -8.68 8.88
CA ASP A 8 -25.80 -9.21 10.24
C ASP A 8 -27.06 -10.05 10.46
N LEU A 9 -28.20 -9.52 10.03
CA LEU A 9 -29.51 -10.17 10.01
C LEU A 9 -29.74 -10.87 8.67
N GLY A 10 -30.18 -12.13 8.68
CA GLY A 10 -30.49 -12.90 7.47
C GLY A 10 -29.29 -13.53 6.77
N LYS A 11 -28.06 -13.04 7.01
CA LYS A 11 -26.82 -13.58 6.42
C LYS A 11 -26.84 -13.56 4.88
N GLU A 12 -27.50 -12.57 4.31
CA GLU A 12 -27.55 -12.35 2.87
C GLU A 12 -26.20 -11.84 2.38
N VAL A 13 -25.81 -12.22 1.17
CA VAL A 13 -24.54 -11.80 0.58
C VAL A 13 -24.64 -10.34 0.15
N ILE A 14 -23.62 -9.56 0.54
CA ILE A 14 -23.46 -8.17 0.12
C ILE A 14 -22.47 -8.16 -1.05
N GLU A 15 -22.98 -8.23 -2.28
CA GLU A 15 -22.16 -8.45 -3.49
C GLU A 15 -21.23 -7.27 -3.81
N ASP A 16 -21.64 -6.03 -3.49
CA ASP A 16 -20.86 -4.82 -3.75
C ASP A 16 -19.60 -4.67 -2.88
N LEU A 17 -19.53 -5.41 -1.76
CA LEU A 17 -18.33 -5.53 -0.92
C LEU A 17 -17.35 -6.61 -1.41
N GLY A 18 -17.67 -7.33 -2.49
CA GLY A 18 -16.77 -8.30 -3.12
C GLY A 18 -16.34 -9.46 -2.21
N PHE A 19 -15.08 -9.86 -2.35
CA PHE A 19 -14.47 -11.00 -1.67
C PHE A 19 -13.36 -10.56 -0.73
N SER A 20 -13.25 -11.24 0.41
CA SER A 20 -12.14 -11.10 1.34
C SER A 20 -11.59 -12.45 1.79
N GLN A 21 -10.27 -12.59 1.81
CA GLN A 21 -9.58 -13.80 2.25
C GLN A 21 -8.28 -13.45 2.98
N MET A 22 -7.96 -14.24 4.00
CA MET A 22 -6.70 -14.18 4.73
C MET A 22 -6.00 -15.53 4.66
N MET A 23 -4.70 -15.50 4.39
CA MET A 23 -3.83 -16.69 4.37
C MET A 23 -2.54 -16.43 5.15
N TRP A 24 -1.94 -17.48 5.72
CA TRP A 24 -0.72 -17.36 6.52
C TRP A 24 0.18 -18.59 6.38
N ASN A 25 1.45 -18.45 6.73
CA ASN A 25 2.47 -19.48 6.54
C ASN A 25 2.54 -20.57 7.64
N GLU A 26 1.45 -20.76 8.40
CA GLU A 26 1.30 -21.75 9.48
C GLU A 26 2.47 -21.78 10.51
N LYS A 27 3.07 -20.61 10.78
CA LYS A 27 4.09 -20.44 11.83
C LYS A 27 3.48 -19.86 13.10
N LYS A 28 4.17 -20.06 14.23
CA LYS A 28 3.78 -19.51 15.55
C LYS A 28 3.67 -17.98 15.55
N ASP A 29 4.59 -17.29 14.87
CA ASP A 29 4.51 -15.86 14.57
C ASP A 29 4.36 -15.70 13.05
N PRO A 30 3.12 -15.75 12.55
CA PRO A 30 2.88 -15.90 11.13
C PRO A 30 3.10 -14.60 10.36
N THR A 31 3.60 -14.73 9.14
CA THR A 31 3.38 -13.72 8.10
C THR A 31 2.03 -14.04 7.47
N HIS A 32 1.16 -13.04 7.37
CA HIS A 32 -0.15 -13.22 6.76
C HIS A 32 -0.38 -12.24 5.62
N LEU A 33 -1.17 -12.68 4.65
CA LEU A 33 -1.61 -11.91 3.50
C LEU A 33 -3.13 -11.79 3.60
N SER A 34 -3.62 -10.56 3.55
CA SER A 34 -5.05 -10.25 3.52
C SER A 34 -5.39 -9.63 2.17
N ILE A 35 -6.35 -10.21 1.46
CA ILE A 35 -6.79 -9.76 0.15
C ILE A 35 -8.25 -9.39 0.25
N SER A 36 -8.60 -8.20 -0.24
CA SER A 36 -9.99 -7.80 -0.51
C SER A 36 -10.10 -7.36 -1.96
N CYS A 37 -10.97 -7.98 -2.74
CA CYS A 37 -11.06 -7.77 -4.19
C CYS A 37 -12.48 -7.90 -4.74
N GLY A 38 -12.72 -7.31 -5.91
CA GLY A 38 -14.02 -7.33 -6.57
C GLY A 38 -15.06 -6.43 -5.92
N GLY A 39 -14.68 -5.60 -4.94
CA GLY A 39 -15.55 -4.60 -4.37
C GLY A 39 -15.73 -3.43 -5.34
N TYR A 40 -16.96 -2.94 -5.43
CA TYR A 40 -17.35 -1.76 -6.21
C TYR A 40 -18.26 -0.81 -5.41
N SER A 41 -18.50 -1.12 -4.14
CA SER A 41 -19.21 -0.26 -3.20
C SER A 41 -18.41 1.00 -2.87
N PRO A 42 -19.02 2.20 -2.85
CA PRO A 42 -18.34 3.41 -2.39
C PRO A 42 -17.99 3.34 -0.90
N TRP A 43 -18.63 2.46 -0.12
CA TRP A 43 -18.40 2.29 1.32
C TRP A 43 -17.43 1.16 1.68
N GLY A 44 -17.06 0.30 0.73
CA GLY A 44 -16.25 -0.90 0.96
C GLY A 44 -14.73 -0.67 1.00
N GLY A 45 -14.30 0.55 0.69
CA GLY A 45 -12.88 0.86 0.50
C GLY A 45 -12.29 0.25 -0.78
N PRO A 46 -11.02 0.51 -1.09
CA PRO A 46 -10.39 0.02 -2.31
C PRO A 46 -10.07 -1.47 -2.23
N ASN A 47 -10.03 -2.11 -3.40
CA ASN A 47 -9.41 -3.43 -3.54
C ASN A 47 -7.96 -3.37 -3.04
N SER A 48 -7.57 -4.30 -2.19
CA SER A 48 -6.29 -4.26 -1.48
C SER A 48 -5.68 -5.64 -1.27
N CYS A 49 -4.36 -5.67 -1.25
CA CYS A 49 -3.56 -6.86 -0.96
C CYS A 49 -2.49 -6.44 0.06
N LEU A 50 -2.66 -6.87 1.31
CA LEU A 50 -1.85 -6.43 2.44
C LEU A 50 -1.03 -7.59 3.00
N LEU A 51 0.30 -7.44 2.96
CA LEU A 51 1.22 -8.34 3.65
C LEU A 51 1.55 -7.78 5.02
N ASN A 52 1.29 -8.57 6.05
CA ASN A 52 1.62 -8.23 7.42
C ASN A 52 2.80 -9.09 7.89
N PRO A 53 3.97 -8.48 8.16
CA PRO A 53 5.12 -9.20 8.68
C PRO A 53 4.85 -9.67 10.12
N PRO A 54 5.64 -10.63 10.62
CA PRO A 54 5.60 -11.03 12.03
C PRO A 54 5.85 -9.82 12.95
N ARG A 55 5.34 -9.86 14.18
CA ARG A 55 5.42 -8.71 15.10
C ARG A 55 6.84 -8.40 15.53
N ALA A 56 7.69 -9.43 15.66
CA ALA A 56 9.06 -9.29 16.13
C ALA A 56 9.98 -10.41 15.60
N GLY A 57 11.27 -10.30 15.94
CA GLY A 57 12.24 -11.37 15.76
C GLY A 57 12.91 -11.44 14.38
N PRO A 58 13.77 -12.46 14.18
CA PRO A 58 14.68 -12.52 13.04
C PRO A 58 14.00 -12.54 11.66
N VAL A 59 12.78 -13.09 11.58
CA VAL A 59 12.01 -13.10 10.32
C VAL A 59 11.57 -11.69 9.96
N ARG A 60 11.06 -10.93 10.93
CA ARG A 60 10.70 -9.53 10.74
C ARG A 60 11.93 -8.71 10.35
N GLU A 61 13.04 -8.87 11.08
CA GLU A 61 14.28 -8.13 10.79
C GLU A 61 14.82 -8.42 9.40
N ARG A 62 14.71 -9.67 8.92
CA ARG A 62 15.07 -10.04 7.55
C ARG A 62 14.14 -9.41 6.53
N LEU A 63 12.82 -9.45 6.75
CA LEU A 63 11.83 -8.83 5.87
C LEU A 63 12.03 -7.31 5.78
N LEU A 64 12.35 -6.67 6.90
CA LEU A 64 12.55 -5.22 6.97
C LEU A 64 13.88 -4.71 6.43
N ARG A 65 14.62 -5.52 5.66
CA ARG A 65 15.77 -5.06 4.90
C ARG A 65 15.30 -4.50 3.56
N ALA A 66 15.79 -3.33 3.17
CA ALA A 66 15.36 -2.64 1.95
C ALA A 66 15.36 -3.55 0.71
N PRO A 67 16.40 -4.36 0.44
CA PRO A 67 16.41 -5.24 -0.73
C PRO A 67 15.30 -6.30 -0.68
N VAL A 68 15.04 -6.88 0.50
CA VAL A 68 14.03 -7.93 0.66
C VAL A 68 12.63 -7.35 0.47
N LEU A 69 12.36 -6.21 1.10
CA LEU A 69 11.09 -5.51 0.98
C LEU A 69 10.85 -4.98 -0.43
N THR A 70 11.90 -4.58 -1.15
CA THR A 70 11.86 -4.20 -2.56
C THR A 70 11.40 -5.37 -3.41
N GLU A 71 12.00 -6.55 -3.25
CA GLU A 71 11.59 -7.76 -3.99
C GLU A 71 10.15 -8.19 -3.65
N VAL A 72 9.75 -8.10 -2.38
CA VAL A 72 8.37 -8.39 -1.96
C VAL A 72 7.39 -7.42 -2.63
N LEU A 73 7.65 -6.12 -2.57
CA LEU A 73 6.73 -5.11 -3.12
C LEU A 73 6.69 -5.17 -4.65
N THR A 74 7.81 -5.45 -5.30
CA THR A 74 7.89 -5.73 -6.74
C THR A 74 7.07 -6.96 -7.11
N SER A 75 7.22 -8.07 -6.37
CA SER A 75 6.45 -9.30 -6.61
C SER A 75 4.95 -9.06 -6.48
N MET A 76 4.53 -8.34 -5.44
CA MET A 76 3.14 -7.95 -5.24
C MET A 76 2.63 -7.06 -6.38
N ALA A 77 3.42 -6.07 -6.80
CA ALA A 77 3.06 -5.18 -7.90
C ALA A 77 2.91 -5.94 -9.23
N THR A 78 3.81 -6.89 -9.53
CA THR A 78 3.74 -7.69 -10.77
C THR A 78 2.62 -8.72 -10.77
N ALA A 79 2.25 -9.25 -9.59
CA ALA A 79 1.20 -10.26 -9.48
C ALA A 79 -0.21 -9.64 -9.45
N TRP A 80 -0.35 -8.45 -8.88
CA TRP A 80 -1.64 -7.80 -8.67
C TRP A 80 -1.93 -6.64 -9.62
N ASP A 81 -0.89 -6.08 -10.25
CA ASP A 81 -0.98 -4.87 -11.07
C ASP A 81 -1.75 -3.71 -10.41
N PRO A 82 -1.39 -3.29 -9.17
CA PRO A 82 -2.13 -2.26 -8.45
C PRO A 82 -1.89 -0.87 -9.05
N ASP A 83 -2.70 0.11 -8.65
CA ASP A 83 -2.43 1.52 -8.93
C ASP A 83 -1.26 2.04 -8.10
N PHE A 84 -1.17 1.62 -6.83
CA PHE A 84 -0.07 1.92 -5.94
C PHE A 84 0.12 0.81 -4.90
N ALA A 85 1.32 0.73 -4.32
CA ALA A 85 1.58 -0.09 -3.15
C ALA A 85 2.64 0.59 -2.27
N MET A 86 2.69 0.27 -0.98
CA MET A 86 3.71 0.84 -0.10
C MET A 86 4.14 -0.13 1.00
N ALA A 87 5.33 0.14 1.54
CA ALA A 87 5.76 -0.40 2.81
C ALA A 87 6.03 0.76 3.78
N SER A 88 5.31 0.78 4.89
CA SER A 88 5.42 1.81 5.92
C SER A 88 4.87 1.29 7.25
N SER A 89 5.14 2.01 8.35
CA SER A 89 4.42 1.78 9.60
C SER A 89 3.11 2.59 9.62
N THR A 90 2.12 2.11 10.37
CA THR A 90 0.84 2.82 10.55
C THR A 90 1.06 4.23 11.13
N GLU A 91 2.03 4.40 12.01
CA GLU A 91 2.40 5.66 12.63
C GLU A 91 2.97 6.64 11.60
N MET A 92 3.86 6.18 10.71
CA MET A 92 4.40 7.02 9.64
C MET A 92 3.28 7.48 8.70
N VAL A 93 2.37 6.57 8.32
CA VAL A 93 1.23 6.91 7.45
C VAL A 93 0.36 7.97 8.10
N ARG A 94 0.04 7.85 9.39
CA ARG A 94 -0.77 8.84 10.12
C ARG A 94 -0.13 10.23 10.20
N LEU A 95 1.19 10.32 10.16
CA LEU A 95 1.91 11.59 10.20
C LEU A 95 2.05 12.25 8.81
N VAL A 96 2.03 11.45 7.74
CA VAL A 96 2.32 11.91 6.37
C VAL A 96 1.05 12.07 5.53
N GLU A 97 0.06 11.20 5.71
CA GLU A 97 -1.21 11.22 4.97
C GLU A 97 -1.96 12.53 5.27
N LYS A 98 -2.40 13.23 4.21
CA LYS A 98 -3.07 14.53 4.35
C LYS A 98 -4.56 14.49 4.06
N ARG A 99 -5.01 13.53 3.27
CA ARG A 99 -6.42 13.36 2.88
C ARG A 99 -6.72 11.89 2.66
N GLN A 100 -8.00 11.53 2.72
CA GLN A 100 -8.49 10.22 2.34
C GLN A 100 -9.65 10.41 1.35
N PRO A 101 -9.69 9.69 0.21
CA PRO A 101 -8.67 8.74 -0.26
C PRO A 101 -7.44 9.42 -0.89
N GLU A 102 -6.25 8.84 -0.71
CA GLU A 102 -5.04 9.21 -1.45
C GLU A 102 -4.07 8.03 -1.60
N VAL A 103 -3.07 8.17 -2.48
CA VAL A 103 -1.90 7.29 -2.47
C VAL A 103 -1.11 7.51 -1.19
N ARG A 104 -0.98 6.45 -0.42
CA ARG A 104 -0.13 6.46 0.77
C ARG A 104 1.33 6.31 0.38
N VAL A 105 2.15 7.25 0.85
CA VAL A 105 3.60 7.25 0.65
C VAL A 105 4.27 6.69 1.89
N GLY A 106 5.18 5.72 1.68
CA GLY A 106 5.90 5.02 2.73
C GLY A 106 7.41 5.06 2.54
N TRP A 107 8.12 4.20 3.28
CA TRP A 107 9.55 3.99 3.07
C TRP A 107 9.83 3.50 1.65
N LEU A 108 9.09 2.48 1.22
CA LEU A 108 9.01 2.06 -0.17
C LEU A 108 7.63 2.40 -0.72
N THR A 109 7.56 2.87 -1.95
CA THR A 109 6.29 3.19 -2.63
C THR A 109 6.37 2.79 -4.09
N TYR A 110 5.49 1.90 -4.52
CA TYR A 110 5.25 1.60 -5.92
C TYR A 110 4.16 2.53 -6.46
N LEU A 111 4.40 3.10 -7.64
CA LEU A 111 3.45 3.92 -8.38
C LEU A 111 3.29 3.36 -9.80
N SER A 112 2.05 3.04 -10.19
CA SER A 112 1.74 2.64 -11.56
C SER A 112 1.95 3.80 -12.53
N ARG A 113 2.39 3.49 -13.75
CA ARG A 113 2.43 4.46 -14.86
C ARG A 113 1.05 4.97 -15.24
N ARG A 114 -0.02 4.24 -14.89
CA ARG A 114 -1.42 4.69 -15.07
C ARG A 114 -1.73 6.00 -14.34
N LEU A 115 -0.98 6.31 -13.29
CA LEU A 115 -1.18 7.52 -12.49
C LEU A 115 -0.61 8.77 -13.14
N GLY A 116 0.31 8.62 -14.09
CA GLY A 116 0.99 9.73 -14.74
C GLY A 116 2.50 9.57 -14.74
N THR A 117 3.20 10.70 -14.77
CA THR A 117 4.66 10.74 -14.92
C THR A 117 5.33 11.12 -13.61
N LEU A 118 6.38 10.38 -13.24
CA LEU A 118 7.15 10.64 -12.02
C LEU A 118 7.92 11.98 -12.14
N PRO A 119 7.78 12.91 -11.18
CA PRO A 119 8.60 14.12 -11.14
C PRO A 119 10.04 13.79 -10.71
N PRO A 120 11.00 14.71 -10.91
CA PRO A 120 12.31 14.57 -10.28
C PRO A 120 12.17 14.56 -8.75
N LEU A 121 12.79 13.58 -8.09
CA LEU A 121 12.76 13.41 -6.65
C LEU A 121 14.13 13.72 -6.02
N PRO A 122 14.17 14.23 -4.77
CA PRO A 122 15.41 14.58 -4.12
C PRO A 122 16.21 13.32 -3.73
N ALA A 123 17.54 13.46 -3.64
CA ALA A 123 18.35 12.46 -2.97
C ALA A 123 17.90 12.29 -1.50
N PRO A 124 18.03 11.09 -0.90
CA PRO A 124 18.62 9.88 -1.47
C PRO A 124 17.61 8.93 -2.15
N VAL A 125 16.45 9.43 -2.62
CA VAL A 125 15.44 8.58 -3.26
C VAL A 125 16.04 7.80 -4.42
N ARG A 126 15.92 6.47 -4.39
CA ARG A 126 16.21 5.59 -5.51
C ARG A 126 14.92 5.27 -6.23
N ILE A 127 14.99 5.25 -7.56
CA ILE A 127 13.86 5.01 -8.44
C ILE A 127 14.22 3.80 -9.29
N GLU A 128 13.47 2.72 -9.12
CA GLU A 128 13.69 1.45 -9.83
C GLU A 128 12.47 1.14 -10.71
N PRO A 129 12.64 0.86 -12.02
CA PRO A 129 11.51 0.50 -12.86
C PRO A 129 10.99 -0.90 -12.51
N VAL A 130 9.67 -1.03 -12.32
CA VAL A 130 9.00 -2.32 -12.19
C VAL A 130 8.45 -2.68 -13.57
N GLY A 131 9.32 -3.24 -14.40
CA GLY A 131 9.03 -3.53 -15.81
C GLY A 131 8.37 -2.33 -16.52
N THR A 132 7.30 -2.61 -17.25
CA THR A 132 6.44 -1.60 -17.90
C THR A 132 5.28 -1.12 -17.01
N LEU A 133 5.09 -1.68 -15.82
CA LEU A 133 3.94 -1.39 -14.94
C LEU A 133 4.06 -0.06 -14.19
N GLY A 134 5.19 0.17 -13.52
CA GLY A 134 5.38 1.36 -12.69
C GLY A 134 6.83 1.62 -12.28
N TRP A 135 6.97 2.40 -11.22
CA TRP A 135 8.23 2.71 -10.56
C TRP A 135 8.14 2.34 -9.09
N LEU A 136 9.19 1.74 -8.55
CA LEU A 136 9.40 1.56 -7.13
C LEU A 136 10.33 2.67 -6.62
N LEU A 137 9.85 3.41 -5.64
CA LEU A 137 10.58 4.46 -4.96
C LEU A 137 11.09 3.90 -3.63
N ALA A 138 12.39 3.98 -3.39
CA ALA A 138 13.00 3.69 -2.10
C ALA A 138 13.56 4.98 -1.49
N LEU A 139 12.96 5.48 -0.42
CA LEU A 139 13.33 6.79 0.14
C LEU A 139 14.72 6.78 0.79
N SER A 140 15.14 5.63 1.31
CA SER A 140 16.40 5.43 2.03
C SER A 140 16.82 3.96 1.95
N PRO A 141 18.12 3.63 2.01
CA PRO A 141 18.58 2.24 2.19
C PRO A 141 18.23 1.67 3.57
N GLU A 142 17.93 2.52 4.56
CA GLU A 142 17.55 2.13 5.92
C GLU A 142 16.06 2.38 6.19
N PRO A 143 15.43 1.64 7.13
CA PRO A 143 14.02 1.82 7.44
C PRO A 143 13.67 3.24 7.90
N MET A 144 12.63 3.81 7.30
CA MET A 144 12.04 5.07 7.75
C MET A 144 11.16 4.83 8.99
N THR A 145 11.27 5.70 9.98
CA THR A 145 10.62 5.54 11.30
C THR A 145 9.85 6.78 11.70
N ALA A 146 8.67 6.61 12.27
CA ALA A 146 7.81 7.72 12.70
C ALA A 146 8.39 8.50 13.90
N SER A 147 9.29 7.88 14.68
CA SER A 147 9.95 8.51 15.82
C SER A 147 11.11 9.42 15.43
N ASN A 148 11.61 9.34 14.19
CA ASN A 148 12.64 10.25 13.70
C ASN A 148 11.97 11.41 12.93
N PRO A 149 12.04 12.65 13.42
CA PRO A 149 11.42 13.79 12.75
C PRO A 149 11.99 14.05 11.34
N GLU A 150 13.27 13.73 11.08
CA GLU A 150 13.87 13.87 9.75
C GLU A 150 13.27 12.87 8.77
N HIS A 151 13.00 11.64 9.21
CA HIS A 151 12.33 10.63 8.39
C HIS A 151 10.92 11.07 8.01
N VAL A 152 10.17 11.62 8.96
CA VAL A 152 8.81 12.13 8.74
C VAL A 152 8.84 13.31 7.76
N ALA A 153 9.71 14.30 8.01
CA ALA A 153 9.84 15.48 7.16
C ALA A 153 10.24 15.11 5.72
N PHE A 154 11.17 14.18 5.55
CA PHE A 154 11.60 13.72 4.23
C PHE A 154 10.48 12.98 3.48
N THR A 155 9.78 12.07 4.16
CA THR A 155 8.64 11.34 3.59
C THR A 155 7.52 12.30 3.18
N ALA A 156 7.21 13.29 4.03
CA ALA A 156 6.22 14.33 3.73
C ALA A 156 6.62 15.19 2.52
N ARG A 157 7.90 15.56 2.40
CA ARG A 157 8.43 16.31 1.24
C ARG A 157 8.28 15.51 -0.05
N VAL A 158 8.60 14.22 -0.04
CA VAL A 158 8.42 13.36 -1.22
C VAL A 158 6.94 13.24 -1.58
N ARG A 159 6.06 13.02 -0.60
CA ARG A 159 4.60 13.01 -0.81
C ARG A 159 4.10 14.31 -1.43
N GLU A 160 4.59 15.46 -0.97
CA GLU A 160 4.21 16.76 -1.55
C GLU A 160 4.64 16.92 -3.01
N LEU A 161 5.85 16.46 -3.37
CA LEU A 161 6.31 16.50 -4.76
C LEU A 161 5.48 15.61 -5.67
N LEU A 162 5.12 14.41 -5.21
CA LEU A 162 4.25 13.50 -5.94
C LEU A 162 2.83 14.07 -6.10
N ASP A 163 2.33 14.77 -5.06
CA ASP A 163 1.01 15.39 -5.09
C ASP A 163 0.93 16.57 -6.05
N ARG A 164 1.96 17.42 -6.07
CA ARG A 164 2.08 18.51 -7.07
C ARG A 164 2.16 17.98 -8.50
N ALA A 165 2.60 16.74 -8.69
CA ALA A 165 2.63 16.06 -9.97
C ALA A 165 1.32 15.30 -10.30
N GLY A 166 0.30 15.38 -9.45
CA GLY A 166 -1.00 14.73 -9.65
C GLY A 166 -1.01 13.23 -9.36
N LEU A 167 0.03 12.67 -8.73
CA LEU A 167 0.16 11.22 -8.52
C LEU A 167 -0.57 10.72 -7.26
N ILE A 168 -0.95 11.62 -6.35
CA ILE A 168 -1.45 11.27 -5.01
C ILE A 168 -2.97 11.30 -4.91
N GLU A 169 -3.63 12.29 -5.51
CA GLU A 169 -5.08 12.46 -5.40
C GLU A 169 -5.82 11.24 -5.94
N ARG A 170 -6.84 10.80 -5.19
CA ARG A 170 -7.78 9.80 -5.64
C ARG A 170 -9.18 10.40 -5.52
N PRO A 171 -9.96 10.45 -6.61
CA PRO A 171 -11.32 10.95 -6.53
C PRO A 171 -12.12 10.03 -5.60
N GLU A 172 -13.03 10.62 -4.82
CA GLU A 172 -14.04 9.83 -4.13
C GLU A 172 -14.89 9.10 -5.17
N PRO A 173 -15.29 7.84 -4.92
CA PRO A 173 -16.23 7.17 -5.79
C PRO A 173 -17.51 8.00 -5.85
N GLU A 174 -17.97 8.31 -7.07
CA GLU A 174 -19.24 9.01 -7.25
C GLU A 174 -20.37 8.21 -6.59
N PRO A 175 -21.29 8.85 -5.85
CA PRO A 175 -22.44 8.16 -5.34
C PRO A 175 -23.21 7.61 -6.53
N THR A 176 -23.44 6.29 -6.54
CA THR A 176 -24.33 5.67 -7.52
C THR A 176 -25.67 6.39 -7.48
N SER A 177 -26.01 7.02 -8.60
CA SER A 177 -27.34 7.58 -8.80
C SER A 177 -28.30 6.41 -8.93
N ASP A 178 -29.14 6.19 -7.91
CA ASP A 178 -30.32 5.33 -8.02
C ASP A 178 -31.40 6.00 -8.89
#